data_AF-A0A355FYS6-F1
#
_entry.id   AF-A0A355FYS6-F1
#
_cell.length_a   1.000
_cell.length_b   1.000
_cell.length_c   1.000
_cell.angle_alpha   90.00
_cell.angle_beta   90.00
_cell.angle_gamma   90.00
#
_symmetry.space_group_name_H-M   'P 1'
#
loop_
_entity.id
_entity.type
_entity.pdbx_description
1 polymer ?
#
loop_
_entity_poly.entity_id
_entity_poly.type
_entity_poly.pdbx_seq_one_letter_code
_entity_poly.pdbx_strand_id
1 'polypeptide(L)'
;LLAIETGLDVTRNAAGYTGTGSVTLIVGRAIQIALGALGIVFILFLIYGGVLWMIARGDKTKVEQASRMLTNTTIALVVIVASYAIATYVVGALVQVTAG
;
A
#
# COMPACT_ATOMS: atom_id res chain seq x y z
N LEU A 1 -30.43 1.37 19.32
CA LEU A 1 -30.69 0.90 17.94
C LEU A 1 -29.50 1.14 17.00
N LEU A 2 -28.81 2.29 17.07
CA LEU A 2 -27.63 2.61 16.21
C LEU A 2 -26.42 1.65 16.32
N ALA A 3 -26.22 0.98 17.47
CA ALA A 3 -25.09 0.06 17.66
C ALA A 3 -25.25 -1.30 16.94
N ILE A 4 -26.48 -1.69 16.60
CA ILE A 4 -26.75 -2.97 15.93
C ILE A 4 -26.58 -2.81 14.41
N GLU A 5 -26.95 -1.65 13.85
CA GLU A 5 -26.72 -1.31 12.43
C GLU A 5 -25.23 -1.20 12.11
N THR A 6 -24.42 -0.55 12.97
CA THR A 6 -22.97 -0.45 12.72
C THR A 6 -22.31 -1.83 12.77
N GLY A 7 -22.66 -2.69 13.72
CA GLY A 7 -22.13 -4.05 13.81
C GLY A 7 -22.53 -4.92 12.62
N LEU A 8 -23.75 -4.76 12.11
CA LEU A 8 -24.21 -5.45 10.90
C LEU A 8 -23.49 -4.91 9.65
N ASP A 9 -23.23 -3.60 9.54
CA ASP A 9 -22.50 -3.02 8.41
C ASP A 9 -21.01 -3.38 8.40
N VAL A 10 -20.34 -3.41 9.56
CA VAL A 10 -18.94 -3.85 9.65
C VAL A 10 -18.84 -5.34 9.30
N THR A 11 -19.79 -6.15 9.76
CA THR A 11 -19.85 -7.59 9.48
C THR A 11 -20.24 -7.86 8.02
N ARG A 12 -21.15 -7.07 7.45
CA ARG A 12 -21.56 -7.13 6.04
C ARG A 12 -20.44 -6.72 5.09
N ASN A 13 -19.65 -5.70 5.45
CA ASN A 13 -18.41 -5.32 4.77
C ASN A 13 -17.29 -6.36 4.97
N ALA A 14 -17.19 -7.00 6.14
CA ALA A 14 -16.21 -8.05 6.37
C ALA A 14 -16.58 -9.35 5.62
N ALA A 15 -17.88 -9.62 5.44
CA ALA A 15 -18.44 -10.80 4.78
C ALA A 15 -18.57 -10.65 3.25
N GLY A 16 -18.37 -9.47 2.68
CA GLY A 16 -18.30 -9.27 1.22
C GLY A 16 -19.64 -9.13 0.50
N TYR A 17 -20.76 -8.95 1.22
CA TYR A 17 -22.11 -8.93 0.64
C TYR A 17 -22.75 -7.53 0.69
N THR A 18 -22.30 -6.65 -0.20
CA THR A 18 -23.04 -5.44 -0.59
C THR A 18 -23.31 -5.52 -2.09
N GLY A 19 -24.58 -5.63 -2.48
CA GLY A 19 -25.01 -5.71 -3.89
C GLY A 19 -24.32 -4.66 -4.75
N THR A 20 -23.90 -5.08 -5.95
CA THR A 20 -23.13 -4.27 -6.92
C THR A 20 -21.70 -3.86 -6.49
N GLY A 21 -21.30 -4.04 -5.22
CA GLY A 21 -20.01 -3.60 -4.64
C GLY A 21 -19.09 -4.69 -4.10
N SER A 22 -19.42 -5.97 -4.27
CA SER A 22 -18.65 -7.10 -3.71
C SER A 22 -17.24 -7.23 -4.30
N VAL A 23 -17.08 -7.01 -5.62
CA VAL A 23 -15.76 -7.06 -6.28
C VAL A 23 -14.87 -5.92 -5.80
N THR A 24 -15.41 -4.69 -5.72
CA THR A 24 -14.69 -3.51 -5.23
C THR A 24 -14.22 -3.68 -3.79
N LEU A 25 -15.04 -4.30 -2.94
CA LEU A 25 -14.71 -4.57 -1.54
C LEU A 25 -13.61 -5.63 -1.39
N ILE A 26 -13.68 -6.72 -2.15
CA ILE A 26 -12.63 -7.76 -2.17
C ILE A 26 -11.31 -7.19 -2.68
N VAL A 27 -11.35 -6.44 -3.79
CA VAL A 27 -10.18 -5.79 -4.37
C VAL A 27 -9.60 -4.73 -3.43
N GLY A 28 -10.43 -3.89 -2.82
CA GLY A 28 -10.01 -2.89 -1.85
C GLY A 28 -9.32 -3.50 -0.64
N ARG A 29 -9.84 -4.61 -0.11
CA ARG A 29 -9.22 -5.35 0.99
C ARG A 29 -7.89 -6.00 0.57
N ALA A 30 -7.81 -6.57 -0.62
CA ALA A 30 -6.56 -7.12 -1.16
C ALA A 30 -5.48 -6.05 -1.32
N ILE A 31 -5.85 -4.88 -1.84
CA ILE A 31 -4.98 -3.70 -1.97
C ILE A 31 -4.49 -3.25 -0.60
N GLN A 32 -5.37 -3.12 0.40
CA GLN A 32 -4.96 -2.72 1.76
C GLN A 32 -3.95 -3.70 2.38
N ILE A 33 -4.17 -5.01 2.22
CA ILE A 33 -3.23 -6.03 2.72
C ILE A 33 -1.89 -5.93 1.97
N ALA A 34 -1.91 -5.78 0.65
CA ALA A 34 -0.71 -5.65 -0.17
C ALA A 34 0.09 -4.38 0.18
N LEU A 35 -0.57 -3.22 0.27
CA LEU A 35 0.09 -1.97 0.67
C LEU A 35 0.62 -2.02 2.09
N GLY A 36 -0.10 -2.64 3.03
CA GLY A 36 0.37 -2.82 4.40
C GLY A 36 1.65 -3.65 4.46
N ALA A 37 1.69 -4.78 3.75
CA ALA A 37 2.88 -5.62 3.66
C ALA A 37 4.06 -4.89 3.01
N LEU A 38 3.82 -4.18 1.90
CA LEU A 38 4.83 -3.38 1.21
C LEU A 38 5.38 -2.25 2.07
N GLY A 39 4.52 -1.57 2.86
CA GLY A 39 4.93 -0.51 3.77
C GLY A 39 5.87 -1.01 4.87
N ILE A 40 5.62 -2.18 5.44
CA ILE A 40 6.52 -2.80 6.43
C ILE A 40 7.88 -3.09 5.79
N VAL A 41 7.89 -3.71 4.60
CA VAL A 41 9.13 -4.01 3.87
C VAL A 41 9.90 -2.72 3.51
N PHE A 42 9.20 -1.66 3.11
CA PHE A 42 9.80 -0.36 2.82
C PHE A 42 10.53 0.21 4.04
N ILE A 43 9.90 0.17 5.22
CA ILE A 43 10.53 0.64 6.47
C ILE A 43 11.79 -0.18 6.78
N LEU A 44 11.77 -1.50 6.58
CA LEU A 44 12.96 -2.35 6.78
C LEU A 44 14.11 -1.93 5.86
N PHE A 45 13.83 -1.64 4.59
CA PHE A 45 14.85 -1.16 3.66
C PHE A 45 15.39 0.23 4.03
N LEU A 46 14.53 1.13 4.49
CA LEU A 46 14.93 2.46 4.97
C LEU A 46 15.88 2.35 6.16
N ILE A 47 15.55 1.51 7.15
CA ILE A 47 16.39 1.27 8.33
C ILE A 47 17.72 0.64 7.91
N TYR A 48 17.69 -0.40 7.07
CA TYR A 48 18.91 -1.08 6.64
C TYR A 48 19.85 -0.15 5.85
N GLY A 49 19.31 0.62 4.89
CA GLY A 49 20.08 1.59 4.13
C GLY A 49 20.65 2.70 5.02
N GLY A 50 19.86 3.18 5.98
CA GLY A 50 20.31 4.18 6.97
C GLY A 50 21.41 3.66 7.88
N VAL A 51 21.27 2.44 8.41
CA VAL A 51 22.30 1.80 9.25
C VAL A 51 23.58 1.57 8.45
N LEU A 52 23.48 1.08 7.21
CA LEU A 52 24.62 0.86 6.33
C LEU A 52 25.40 2.16 6.06
N TRP A 53 24.68 3.27 5.88
CA TRP A 53 25.30 4.60 5.72
C TRP A 53 25.99 5.06 7.01
N MET A 54 25.37 4.87 8.18
CA MET A 54 25.96 5.24 9.48
C MET A 54 27.24 4.45 9.81
N ILE A 55 27.29 3.16 9.48
CA ILE A 55 28.46 2.31 9.78
C ILE A 55 29.56 2.40 8.71
N ALA A 56 29.38 3.18 7.65
CA ALA A 56 30.34 3.26 6.56
C ALA A 56 31.70 3.85 6.99
N ARG A 57 31.77 4.61 8.10
CA ARG A 57 33.02 5.08 8.74
C ARG A 57 34.06 5.71 7.77
N GLY A 58 33.61 6.31 6.66
CA GLY A 58 34.48 6.92 5.64
C GLY A 58 34.91 6.00 4.49
N ASP A 59 34.50 4.73 4.49
CA ASP A 59 34.67 3.83 3.35
C ASP A 59 33.75 4.27 2.20
N LYS A 60 34.36 4.79 1.13
CA LYS A 60 33.66 5.30 -0.06
C LYS A 60 32.76 4.24 -0.70
N THR A 61 33.18 2.97 -0.70
CA THR A 61 32.41 1.88 -1.31
C THR A 61 31.12 1.63 -0.53
N LYS A 62 31.18 1.65 0.80
CA LYS A 62 30.00 1.48 1.65
C LYS A 62 29.05 2.68 1.57
N VAL A 63 29.60 3.89 1.50
CA VAL A 63 28.79 5.10 1.29
C VAL A 63 28.06 5.05 -0.05
N GLU A 64 28.75 4.66 -1.13
CA GLU A 64 28.13 4.54 -2.45
C GLU A 64 27.05 3.46 -2.48
N GLN A 65 27.32 2.30 -1.87
CA GLN A 65 26.34 1.22 -1.77
C GLN A 65 25.09 1.65 -0.99
N ALA A 66 25.26 2.32 0.15
CA ALA A 66 24.15 2.82 0.95
C ALA A 66 23.34 3.88 0.18
N SER A 67 24.01 4.82 -0.49
CA SER A 67 23.34 5.83 -1.33
C SER A 67 22.54 5.19 -2.48
N ARG A 68 23.11 4.21 -3.19
CA ARG A 68 22.38 3.47 -4.24
C ARG A 68 21.16 2.76 -3.68
N MET A 69 21.29 2.14 -2.51
CA MET A 69 20.19 1.47 -1.84
C MET A 69 19.07 2.44 -1.43
N LEU A 70 19.42 3.60 -0.88
CA LEU A 70 18.45 4.65 -0.54
C LEU A 70 17.73 5.18 -1.78
N THR A 71 18.44 5.42 -2.89
CA THR A 71 17.83 5.84 -4.16
C THR A 71 16.83 4.80 -4.67
N ASN A 72 17.21 3.51 -4.66
CA ASN A 72 16.31 2.43 -5.08
C ASN A 72 15.09 2.31 -4.16
N THR A 73 15.27 2.52 -2.86
CA THR A 73 14.19 2.50 -1.87
C THR A 73 13.20 3.64 -2.13
N THR A 74 13.68 4.83 -2.47
CA THR A 74 12.83 5.97 -2.86
C THR A 74 12.02 5.67 -4.12
N ILE A 75 12.62 5.01 -5.11
CA ILE A 75 11.88 4.60 -6.33
C ILE A 75 10.76 3.62 -5.97
N ALA A 76 11.01 2.67 -5.06
CA ALA A 76 9.98 1.75 -4.59
C ALA A 76 8.80 2.49 -3.93
N LEU A 77 9.05 3.55 -3.15
CA LEU A 77 7.99 4.39 -2.59
C LEU A 77 7.10 4.98 -3.69
N VAL A 78 7.72 5.55 -4.74
CA VAL A 78 7.00 6.15 -5.86
C VAL A 78 6.11 5.12 -6.55
N VAL A 79 6.60 3.89 -6.75
CA VAL A 79 5.83 2.81 -7.37
C VAL A 79 4.63 2.40 -6.50
N ILE A 80 4.78 2.34 -5.17
CA ILE A 80 3.67 2.02 -4.25
C ILE A 80 2.55 3.06 -4.39
N VAL A 81 2.92 4.34 -4.38
CA VAL A 81 1.96 5.45 -4.51
C VAL A 81 1.29 5.43 -5.89
N ALA A 82 2.06 5.22 -6.95
CA ALA A 82 1.55 5.13 -8.32
C ALA A 82 0.57 3.95 -8.49
N SER A 83 0.89 2.79 -7.92
CA SER A 83 0.04 1.61 -7.95
C SER A 83 -1.32 1.87 -7.30
N TYR A 84 -1.33 2.52 -6.12
CA TYR A 84 -2.58 2.90 -5.45
C TYR A 84 -3.41 3.88 -6.28
N ALA A 85 -2.77 4.92 -6.83
CA ALA A 85 -3.45 5.90 -7.68
C ALA A 85 -4.11 5.23 -8.90
N ILE A 86 -3.39 4.35 -9.59
CA ILE A 86 -3.91 3.62 -10.75
C ILE A 86 -5.07 2.71 -10.34
N ALA A 87 -4.93 1.96 -9.24
CA ALA A 87 -5.98 1.05 -8.79
C ALA A 87 -7.28 1.81 -8.45
N THR A 88 -7.19 2.93 -7.73
CA THR A 88 -8.37 3.74 -7.40
C THR A 88 -9.00 4.39 -8.64
N TYR A 89 -8.19 4.81 -9.61
CA TYR A 89 -8.67 5.36 -10.87
C TYR A 89 -9.46 4.32 -11.68
N VAL A 90 -8.92 3.11 -11.84
CA VAL A 90 -9.59 2.03 -12.58
C VAL A 90 -10.91 1.63 -11.92
N VAL A 91 -10.92 1.49 -10.59
CA VAL A 91 -12.15 1.17 -9.85
C VAL A 91 -13.18 2.28 -10.00
N GLY A 92 -12.78 3.54 -9.85
CA GLY A 92 -13.67 4.70 -10.03
C GLY A 92 -14.29 4.75 -11.43
N ALA A 93 -13.47 4.52 -12.47
CA ALA A 93 -13.93 4.50 -13.85
C ALA A 93 -14.97 3.38 -14.09
N LEU A 94 -14.75 2.19 -13.53
CA LEU A 94 -15.69 1.06 -13.66
C LEU A 94 -17.02 1.33 -12.95
N VAL A 95 -17.00 1.95 -11.76
CA VAL A 95 -18.22 2.32 -11.03
C VAL A 95 -19.02 3.37 -11.81
N GLN A 96 -18.35 4.35 -12.41
CA GLN A 96 -19.01 5.39 -13.19
C GLN A 96 -19.71 4.84 -14.44
N VAL A 97 -19.09 3.88 -15.13
CA VAL A 97 -19.66 3.26 -16.35
C VAL A 97 -20.80 2.28 -16.04
N THR A 98 -20.83 1.70 -14.83
CA THR A 98 -21.90 0.77 -14.42
C THR A 98 -23.06 1.44 -13.70
N ALA A 99 -22.88 2.66 -13.18
CA ALA A 99 -23.91 3.44 -12.51
C ALA A 99 -24.66 4.42 -13.44
N GLY A 100 -24.17 4.62 -14.67
CA GLY A 100 -24.88 5.33 -15.75
C GLY A 100 -25.58 4.35 -16.67
#